data_AF-A0A7C5JAK2-F1
#
_entry.id   AF-A0A7C5JAK2-F1
#
_cell.length_a   1.000
_cell.length_b   1.000
_cell.length_c   1.000
_cell.angle_alpha   90.00
_cell.angle_beta   90.00
_cell.angle_gamma   90.00
#
_symmetry.space_group_name_H-M   'P 1'
#
loop_
_entity.id
_entity.type
_entity.pdbx_description
1 polymer ?
#
loop_
_entity_poly.entity_id
_entity_poly.type
_entity_poly.pdbx_seq_one_letter_code
_entity_poly.pdbx_strand_id
1 'polypeptide(L)'
;MQKRKKREIGFSDISNFITRNKRIIAFFAILGVVIALVINFKLPNIYQSNSSIDITPAQRDAPRDILDLASGTVSNLSDEIIIIKSRHNILKTLENLDIGTRYFIKGRLRNTEFYKDSPFTVQTEFIAPKIRDYMFELTPISKEEFRLVIKPGLMTSILTKAHSLFSSSSHDTKLIHYDRVHRYNSQISTPWFILTVKQNYQLTARRYAFTISPDEQMLKFIQKNLDASYLSKKGTILELTYDDTIPLRAKEILAAIEHTYLSEKLKLKSKSAQGKLDFIDTQLETINLALEKAASRLEEYKANHVIVNMGSQAALTSQKLSELESSLYEQETSKSILENILSYIQTHNDIGGIDVNFKQQNYADSAVKSIIAEIQKVHTQKTTLLLNRTQSHPEVN
;
A
#
# COMPACT_ATOMS: atom_id res chain seq x y z
N MET A 1 -42.79 59.91 2.41
CA MET A 1 -42.90 58.45 2.62
C MET A 1 -43.99 57.88 1.70
N GLN A 2 -43.64 57.35 0.53
CA GLN A 2 -44.57 56.57 -0.31
C GLN A 2 -44.24 55.08 -0.17
N LYS A 3 -45.17 54.32 0.42
CA LYS A 3 -45.10 52.86 0.53
C LYS A 3 -45.00 52.25 -0.88
N ARG A 4 -43.84 51.68 -1.22
CA ARG A 4 -43.69 50.79 -2.39
C ARG A 4 -44.60 49.58 -2.16
N LYS A 5 -45.76 49.57 -2.81
CA LYS A 5 -46.69 48.45 -2.86
C LYS A 5 -45.95 47.29 -3.55
N LYS A 6 -45.62 46.22 -2.80
CA LYS A 6 -45.08 44.98 -3.37
C LYS A 6 -46.11 44.48 -4.40
N ARG A 7 -45.76 44.49 -5.69
CA ARG A 7 -46.54 43.78 -6.71
C ARG A 7 -46.35 42.30 -6.44
N GLU A 8 -47.43 41.63 -6.03
CA GLU A 8 -47.46 40.17 -5.97
C GLU A 8 -47.43 39.66 -7.41
N ILE A 9 -46.43 38.86 -7.73
CA ILE A 9 -46.24 38.31 -9.07
C ILE A 9 -47.31 37.21 -9.24
N GLY A 10 -48.30 37.46 -10.09
CA GLY A 10 -49.35 36.50 -10.41
C GLY A 10 -48.89 35.44 -11.42
N PHE A 11 -49.53 34.26 -11.40
CA PHE A 11 -49.22 33.16 -12.33
C PHE A 11 -49.41 33.54 -13.81
N SER A 12 -50.35 34.44 -14.10
CA SER A 12 -50.59 35.00 -15.43
C SER A 12 -49.43 35.86 -15.95
N ASP A 13 -48.76 36.61 -15.09
CA ASP A 13 -47.61 37.44 -15.47
C ASP A 13 -46.40 36.58 -15.85
N ILE A 14 -46.20 35.46 -15.16
CA ILE A 14 -45.15 34.48 -15.47
C ILE A 14 -45.43 33.79 -16.82
N SER A 15 -46.68 33.36 -17.06
CA SER A 15 -47.08 32.74 -18.33
C SER A 15 -46.92 33.69 -19.53
N ASN A 16 -47.33 34.96 -19.37
CA ASN A 16 -47.18 35.98 -20.39
C ASN A 16 -45.69 36.32 -20.66
N PHE A 17 -44.84 36.29 -19.63
CA PHE A 17 -43.39 36.46 -19.78
C PHE A 17 -42.75 35.31 -20.58
N ILE A 18 -43.13 34.06 -20.28
CA ILE A 18 -42.63 32.87 -20.99
C ILE A 18 -43.05 32.88 -22.46
N THR A 19 -44.32 33.16 -22.73
CA THR A 19 -44.86 33.16 -24.11
C THR A 19 -44.30 34.32 -24.94
N ARG A 20 -44.07 35.50 -24.35
CA ARG A 20 -43.42 36.65 -25.01
C ARG A 20 -41.95 36.36 -25.34
N ASN A 21 -41.23 35.68 -24.44
CA ASN A 21 -39.79 35.41 -24.58
C ASN A 21 -39.48 34.01 -25.11
N LYS A 22 -40.46 33.28 -25.66
CA LYS A 22 -40.32 31.88 -26.10
C LYS A 22 -39.14 31.61 -27.03
N ARG A 23 -38.75 32.57 -27.88
CA ARG A 23 -37.60 32.45 -28.78
C ARG A 23 -36.26 32.48 -28.03
N ILE A 24 -36.13 33.35 -27.03
CA ILE A 24 -34.92 33.46 -26.20
C ILE A 24 -34.79 32.21 -25.32
N ILE A 25 -35.90 31.76 -24.72
CA ILE A 25 -35.94 30.54 -23.91
C ILE A 25 -35.58 29.32 -24.77
N ALA A 26 -36.17 29.20 -25.97
CA ALA A 26 -35.85 28.12 -26.90
C ALA A 26 -34.37 28.16 -27.34
N PHE A 27 -33.80 29.35 -27.57
CA PHE A 27 -32.39 29.49 -27.91
C PHE A 27 -31.47 28.98 -26.79
N PHE A 28 -31.69 29.39 -25.54
CA PHE A 28 -30.88 28.91 -24.41
C PHE A 28 -31.10 27.43 -24.11
N ALA A 29 -32.31 26.91 -24.31
CA ALA A 29 -32.59 25.48 -24.20
C ALA A 29 -31.81 24.67 -25.25
N ILE A 30 -31.85 25.08 -26.53
CA ILE A 30 -31.10 24.45 -27.61
C ILE A 30 -29.60 24.54 -27.35
N LEU A 31 -29.11 25.72 -26.92
CA LEU A 31 -27.71 25.90 -26.58
C LEU A 31 -27.27 24.96 -25.45
N GLY A 32 -28.09 24.81 -24.41
CA GLY A 32 -27.86 23.86 -23.32
C GLY A 32 -27.77 22.41 -23.81
N VAL A 33 -28.67 22.00 -24.71
CA VAL A 33 -28.64 20.64 -25.31
C VAL A 33 -27.40 20.43 -26.16
N VAL A 34 -27.00 21.41 -26.98
CA VAL A 34 -25.78 21.34 -27.79
C VAL A 34 -24.55 21.22 -26.90
N ILE A 35 -24.46 22.02 -25.84
CA ILE A 35 -23.37 21.94 -24.86
C ILE A 35 -23.35 20.56 -24.18
N ALA A 36 -24.51 20.06 -23.74
CA ALA A 36 -24.62 18.75 -23.11
C ALA A 36 -24.17 17.61 -24.05
N LEU A 37 -24.58 17.65 -25.33
CA LEU A 37 -24.14 16.69 -26.35
C LEU A 37 -22.63 16.76 -26.59
N VAL A 38 -22.05 17.96 -26.68
CA VAL A 38 -20.60 18.14 -26.86
C VAL A 38 -19.83 17.60 -25.65
N ILE A 39 -20.31 17.84 -24.43
CA ILE A 39 -19.70 17.32 -23.20
C ILE A 39 -19.76 15.79 -23.19
N ASN A 40 -20.94 15.21 -23.47
CA ASN A 40 -21.15 13.76 -23.47
C ASN A 40 -20.27 13.06 -24.52
N PHE A 41 -20.08 13.68 -25.69
CA PHE A 41 -19.22 13.10 -26.72
C PHE A 41 -17.72 13.17 -26.39
N LYS A 42 -17.29 14.15 -25.58
CA LYS A 42 -15.88 14.35 -25.22
C LYS A 42 -15.44 13.59 -23.96
N LEU A 43 -16.30 13.50 -22.95
CA LEU A 43 -15.95 12.82 -21.70
C LEU A 43 -16.00 11.29 -21.88
N PRO A 44 -15.01 10.55 -21.37
CA PRO A 44 -15.10 9.10 -21.32
C PRO A 44 -16.11 8.66 -20.25
N ASN A 45 -16.74 7.51 -20.45
CA ASN A 45 -17.51 6.85 -19.40
C ASN A 45 -16.54 6.41 -18.29
N ILE A 46 -16.95 6.59 -17.04
CA ILE A 46 -16.22 6.09 -15.87
C ILE A 46 -16.98 4.86 -15.37
N TYR A 47 -16.25 3.77 -15.16
CA TYR A 47 -16.72 2.51 -14.64
C TYR A 47 -16.07 2.26 -13.29
N GLN A 48 -16.83 1.70 -12.37
CA GLN A 48 -16.36 1.38 -11.04
C GLN A 48 -16.32 -0.14 -10.85
N SER A 49 -15.21 -0.65 -10.34
CA SER A 49 -15.13 -2.00 -9.79
C SER A 49 -15.23 -1.92 -8.27
N ASN A 50 -15.92 -2.87 -7.65
CA ASN A 50 -16.02 -2.99 -6.20
C ASN A 50 -15.54 -4.37 -5.72
N SER A 51 -14.99 -4.42 -4.52
CA SER A 51 -14.64 -5.63 -3.80
C SER A 51 -14.91 -5.44 -2.31
N SER A 52 -15.21 -6.52 -1.60
CA SER A 52 -15.47 -6.50 -0.17
C SER A 52 -14.56 -7.50 0.53
N ILE A 53 -13.77 -7.01 1.49
CA ILE A 53 -12.81 -7.80 2.25
C ILE A 53 -13.29 -7.83 3.70
N ASP A 54 -13.56 -9.02 4.24
CA ASP A 54 -13.77 -9.17 5.67
C ASP A 54 -12.42 -9.19 6.38
N ILE A 55 -12.24 -8.23 7.28
CA ILE A 55 -11.11 -8.19 8.18
C ILE A 55 -11.61 -8.70 9.51
N THR A 56 -11.81 -10.02 9.60
CA THR A 56 -12.10 -10.65 10.89
C THR A 56 -10.87 -10.47 11.79
N PRO A 57 -10.94 -9.72 12.90
CA PRO A 57 -9.90 -9.81 13.91
C PRO A 57 -9.90 -11.26 14.42
N ALA A 58 -8.72 -11.82 14.66
CA ALA A 58 -8.59 -13.19 15.13
C ALA A 58 -9.52 -13.44 16.35
N GLN A 59 -10.14 -14.61 16.34
CA GLN A 59 -11.25 -15.07 17.18
C GLN A 59 -11.21 -14.58 18.64
N ARG A 60 -12.31 -13.92 19.02
CA ARG A 60 -12.59 -13.28 20.31
C ARG A 60 -13.19 -14.26 21.34
N ASP A 61 -12.41 -15.21 21.85
CA ASP A 61 -12.87 -16.15 22.90
C ASP A 61 -12.16 -15.98 24.26
N ALA A 62 -11.33 -14.94 24.44
CA ALA A 62 -10.72 -14.62 25.73
C ALA A 62 -11.44 -13.44 26.41
N PRO A 63 -11.72 -13.50 27.74
CA PRO A 63 -12.31 -12.38 28.46
C PRO A 63 -11.34 -11.20 28.43
N ARG A 64 -11.76 -10.12 27.75
CA ARG A 64 -11.14 -8.77 27.68
C ARG A 64 -9.72 -8.72 28.23
N ASP A 65 -8.78 -9.16 27.41
CA ASP A 65 -7.37 -9.04 27.73
C ASP A 65 -7.01 -7.55 27.72
N ILE A 66 -6.58 -7.03 28.87
CA ILE A 66 -6.19 -5.62 29.09
C ILE A 66 -5.05 -5.23 28.13
N LEU A 67 -4.34 -6.23 27.61
CA LEU A 67 -3.34 -6.12 26.56
C LEU A 67 -3.91 -5.58 25.23
N ASP A 68 -5.15 -5.88 24.86
CA ASP A 68 -5.76 -5.45 23.59
C ASP A 68 -6.12 -3.94 23.62
N LEU A 69 -6.41 -3.42 24.82
CA LEU A 69 -6.66 -1.99 25.07
C LEU A 69 -5.36 -1.18 25.19
N ALA A 70 -4.26 -1.82 25.62
CA ALA A 70 -2.96 -1.17 25.86
C ALA A 70 -1.95 -1.32 24.71
N SER A 71 -2.06 -2.36 23.87
CA SER A 71 -1.15 -2.66 22.75
C SER A 71 -1.51 -1.95 21.45
N GLY A 72 -2.70 -1.32 21.35
CA GLY A 72 -3.17 -0.75 20.10
C GLY A 72 -3.33 -1.77 18.96
N THR A 73 -3.38 -3.07 19.29
CA THR A 73 -3.63 -4.16 18.33
C THR A 73 -5.12 -4.40 18.06
N VAL A 74 -5.97 -3.47 18.50
CA VAL A 74 -7.10 -3.08 17.66
C VAL A 74 -6.47 -2.61 16.36
N SER A 75 -6.33 -3.49 15.37
CA SER A 75 -6.18 -3.06 13.99
C SER A 75 -7.39 -2.17 13.77
N ASN A 76 -7.24 -0.86 13.95
CA ASN A 76 -8.31 0.03 13.63
C ASN A 76 -8.49 -0.24 12.15
N LEU A 77 -9.70 -0.60 11.74
CA LEU A 77 -10.01 -0.83 10.34
C LEU A 77 -9.58 0.38 9.47
N SER A 78 -9.41 1.56 10.08
CA SER A 78 -8.78 2.76 9.52
C SER A 78 -7.30 2.56 9.17
N ASP A 79 -6.53 1.85 10.00
CA ASP A 79 -5.14 1.49 9.74
C ASP A 79 -5.07 0.54 8.55
N GLU A 80 -6.01 -0.40 8.43
CA GLU A 80 -6.09 -1.32 7.29
C GLU A 80 -6.40 -0.59 5.98
N ILE A 81 -7.31 0.40 6.02
CA ILE A 81 -7.54 1.31 4.88
C ILE A 81 -6.24 2.02 4.48
N ILE A 82 -5.46 2.52 5.45
CA ILE A 82 -4.17 3.18 5.19
C ILE A 82 -3.17 2.20 4.56
N ILE A 83 -3.08 0.97 5.07
CA ILE A 83 -2.18 -0.07 4.55
C ILE A 83 -2.55 -0.43 3.11
N ILE A 84 -3.84 -0.62 2.80
CA ILE A 84 -4.31 -0.95 1.45
C ILE A 84 -3.97 0.17 0.46
N LYS A 85 -4.21 1.44 0.84
CA LYS A 85 -3.92 2.62 0.01
C LYS A 85 -2.45 3.05 0.06
N SER A 86 -1.61 2.36 0.83
CA SER A 86 -0.22 2.74 1.06
C SER A 86 0.59 2.67 -0.23
N ARG A 87 1.63 3.51 -0.29
CA ARG A 87 2.59 3.51 -1.38
C ARG A 87 3.25 2.15 -1.56
N HIS A 88 3.60 1.49 -0.46
CA HIS A 88 4.24 0.17 -0.50
C HIS A 88 3.35 -0.87 -1.20
N ASN A 89 2.07 -0.98 -0.79
CA ASN A 89 1.14 -1.95 -1.36
C ASN A 89 0.91 -1.71 -2.86
N ILE A 90 0.75 -0.46 -3.28
CA ILE A 90 0.50 -0.11 -4.68
C ILE A 90 1.75 -0.34 -5.54
N LEU A 91 2.95 0.04 -5.07
CA LEU A 91 4.19 -0.25 -5.81
C LEU A 91 4.40 -1.75 -5.95
N LYS A 92 4.15 -2.52 -4.89
CA LYS A 92 4.22 -3.99 -4.95
C LYS A 92 3.21 -4.59 -5.92
N THR A 93 2.04 -3.97 -6.05
CA THR A 93 1.04 -4.35 -7.05
C THR A 93 1.55 -4.08 -8.48
N LEU A 94 2.21 -2.93 -8.71
CA LEU A 94 2.77 -2.55 -10.02
C LEU A 94 3.91 -3.48 -10.47
N GLU A 95 4.67 -4.08 -9.55
CA GLU A 95 5.67 -5.11 -9.89
C GLU A 95 5.04 -6.33 -10.58
N ASN A 96 3.81 -6.68 -10.23
CA ASN A 96 3.09 -7.84 -10.75
C ASN A 96 2.10 -7.49 -11.87
N LEU A 97 1.88 -6.20 -12.15
CA LEU A 97 0.85 -5.73 -13.07
C LEU A 97 1.43 -4.76 -14.12
N ASP A 98 1.55 -5.22 -15.35
CA ASP A 98 2.02 -4.41 -16.48
C ASP A 98 0.93 -3.45 -17.00
N ILE A 99 0.80 -2.30 -16.32
CA ILE A 99 -0.09 -1.19 -16.74
C ILE A 99 0.65 0.08 -17.13
N GLY A 100 1.98 0.08 -17.04
CA GLY A 100 2.81 1.26 -17.36
C GLY A 100 2.72 1.67 -18.83
N THR A 101 2.49 0.72 -19.73
CA THR A 101 2.34 0.99 -21.17
C THR A 101 0.88 1.05 -21.58
N ARG A 102 0.44 2.20 -22.08
CA ARG A 102 -0.95 2.46 -22.49
C ARG A 102 -1.02 2.68 -23.99
N TYR A 103 -2.05 2.14 -24.64
CA TYR A 103 -2.22 2.15 -26.09
C TYR A 103 -3.51 2.88 -26.48
N PHE A 104 -3.48 3.67 -27.55
CA PHE A 104 -4.58 4.51 -27.96
C PHE A 104 -4.78 4.48 -29.48
N ILE A 105 -6.02 4.58 -29.92
CA ILE A 105 -6.38 5.03 -31.27
C ILE A 105 -6.65 6.53 -31.21
N LYS A 106 -6.01 7.29 -32.12
CA LYS A 106 -6.31 8.72 -32.29
C LYS A 106 -7.53 8.90 -33.18
N GLY A 107 -8.68 9.15 -32.56
CA GLY A 107 -9.87 9.61 -33.26
C GLY A 107 -9.85 11.12 -33.53
N ARG A 108 -10.80 11.59 -34.34
CA ARG A 108 -10.95 13.02 -34.67
C ARG A 108 -11.49 13.84 -33.49
N LEU A 109 -12.32 13.23 -32.65
CA LEU A 109 -12.98 13.88 -31.51
C LEU A 109 -12.55 13.32 -30.15
N ARG A 110 -12.22 12.03 -30.07
CA ARG A 110 -11.82 11.34 -28.84
C ARG A 110 -10.76 10.29 -29.14
N ASN A 111 -9.82 10.10 -28.22
CA ASN A 111 -8.90 8.97 -28.26
C ASN A 111 -9.55 7.79 -27.55
N THR A 112 -9.50 6.61 -28.16
CA THR A 112 -9.98 5.38 -27.54
C THR A 112 -8.78 4.60 -27.03
N GLU A 113 -8.77 4.27 -25.76
CA GLU A 113 -7.70 3.48 -25.15
C GLU A 113 -7.97 1.98 -25.30
N PHE A 114 -6.91 1.22 -25.57
CA PHE A 114 -6.91 -0.25 -25.53
C PHE A 114 -6.33 -0.76 -24.23
N TYR A 115 -6.88 -1.89 -23.77
CA TYR A 115 -6.36 -2.65 -22.65
C TYR A 115 -6.31 -4.13 -23.02
N LYS A 116 -5.10 -4.71 -23.03
CA LYS A 116 -4.76 -6.08 -23.47
C LYS A 116 -5.05 -6.43 -24.94
N ASP A 117 -6.12 -5.92 -25.52
CA ASP A 117 -6.52 -6.18 -26.91
C ASP A 117 -5.85 -5.21 -27.91
N SER A 118 -4.60 -4.81 -27.69
CA SER A 118 -3.90 -3.88 -28.58
C SER A 118 -3.37 -4.58 -29.85
N PRO A 119 -3.46 -3.94 -31.04
CA PRO A 119 -2.93 -4.49 -32.30
C PRO A 119 -1.41 -4.67 -32.29
N PHE A 120 -0.74 -3.98 -31.38
CA PHE A 120 0.69 -4.01 -31.22
C PHE A 120 1.05 -3.93 -29.75
N THR A 121 2.19 -4.51 -29.39
CA THR A 121 2.79 -4.45 -28.06
C THR A 121 4.15 -3.82 -28.17
N VAL A 122 4.43 -2.84 -27.31
CA VAL A 122 5.72 -2.18 -27.21
C VAL A 122 6.50 -2.81 -26.07
N GLN A 123 7.63 -3.42 -26.40
CA GLN A 123 8.61 -3.88 -25.42
C GLN A 123 9.67 -2.80 -25.25
N THR A 124 9.87 -2.34 -24.03
CA THR A 124 10.79 -1.24 -23.73
C THR A 124 11.95 -1.78 -22.90
N GLU A 125 13.17 -1.66 -23.43
CA GLU A 125 14.40 -2.01 -22.71
C GLU A 125 14.97 -0.78 -21.98
N PHE A 126 14.90 0.38 -22.64
CA PHE A 126 15.38 1.64 -22.07
C PHE A 126 14.51 2.80 -22.50
N ILE A 127 14.24 3.71 -21.58
CA ILE A 127 13.61 4.99 -21.88
C ILE A 127 14.17 6.09 -20.97
N ALA A 128 14.68 7.15 -21.59
CA ALA A 128 15.25 8.28 -20.89
C ALA A 128 14.16 8.97 -20.05
N PRO A 129 14.45 9.35 -18.79
CA PRO A 129 13.46 9.97 -17.88
C PRO A 129 12.71 11.15 -18.48
N LYS A 130 13.38 11.94 -19.34
CA LYS A 130 12.81 13.14 -19.98
C LYS A 130 11.65 12.86 -20.95
N ILE A 131 11.53 11.64 -21.47
CA ILE A 131 10.53 11.29 -22.50
C ILE A 131 9.52 10.22 -22.04
N ARG A 132 9.57 9.78 -20.77
CA ARG A 132 8.65 8.75 -20.26
C ARG A 132 7.18 9.15 -20.40
N ASP A 133 6.87 10.44 -20.35
CA ASP A 133 5.48 10.92 -20.48
C ASP A 133 5.14 11.40 -21.89
N TYR A 134 6.01 11.15 -22.86
CA TYR A 134 5.75 11.58 -24.22
C TYR A 134 4.79 10.61 -24.88
N MET A 135 3.86 11.18 -25.65
CA MET A 135 2.95 10.38 -26.46
C MET A 135 3.63 10.07 -27.78
N PHE A 136 3.90 8.79 -27.99
CA PHE A 136 4.46 8.25 -29.22
C PHE A 136 3.30 8.04 -30.19
N GLU A 137 3.26 8.80 -31.29
CA GLU A 137 2.28 8.61 -32.36
C GLU A 137 2.83 7.58 -33.37
N LEU A 138 2.05 6.53 -33.63
CA LEU A 138 2.37 5.47 -34.58
C LEU A 138 1.40 5.55 -35.76
N THR A 139 1.93 5.72 -36.97
CA THR A 139 1.15 5.72 -38.21
C THR A 139 1.58 4.54 -39.07
N PRO A 140 0.75 3.50 -39.26
CA PRO A 140 1.09 2.38 -40.14
C PRO A 140 1.23 2.87 -41.58
N ILE A 141 2.32 2.49 -42.25
CA ILE A 141 2.56 2.79 -43.68
C ILE A 141 2.27 1.54 -44.52
N SER A 142 2.80 0.39 -44.10
CA SER A 142 2.65 -0.88 -44.79
C SER A 142 2.39 -2.02 -43.78
N LYS A 143 2.32 -3.26 -44.25
CA LYS A 143 2.24 -4.44 -43.36
C LYS A 143 3.49 -4.64 -42.51
N GLU A 144 4.62 -4.03 -42.90
CA GLU A 144 5.92 -4.22 -42.25
C GLU A 144 6.49 -2.94 -41.66
N GLU A 145 5.98 -1.77 -42.08
CA GLU A 145 6.55 -0.46 -41.73
C GLU A 145 5.55 0.48 -41.08
N PHE A 146 6.06 1.28 -40.15
CA PHE A 146 5.32 2.34 -39.49
C PHE A 146 6.18 3.60 -39.31
N ARG A 147 5.53 4.75 -39.29
CA ARG A 147 6.15 6.02 -38.89
C ARG A 147 5.93 6.25 -37.41
N LEU A 148 7.01 6.47 -36.68
CA LEU A 148 6.99 6.82 -35.26
C LEU A 148 7.30 8.30 -35.11
N VAL A 149 6.36 9.05 -34.53
CA VAL A 149 6.51 10.48 -34.26
C VAL A 149 6.35 10.73 -32.77
N ILE A 150 7.33 11.41 -32.18
CA ILE A 150 7.27 11.83 -30.78
C ILE A 150 6.98 13.32 -30.73
N LYS A 151 5.88 13.67 -30.07
CA LYS A 151 5.55 15.06 -29.74
C LYS A 151 5.74 15.29 -28.25
N PRO A 152 6.27 16.46 -27.84
CA PRO A 152 6.47 16.76 -26.43
C PRO A 152 5.15 16.67 -25.65
N GLY A 153 5.19 16.00 -24.49
CA GLY A 153 4.04 15.81 -23.62
C GLY A 153 3.55 17.14 -23.00
N LEU A 154 2.24 17.21 -22.70
CA LEU A 154 1.59 18.43 -22.20
C LEU A 154 2.30 19.04 -20.98
N MET A 155 2.74 18.21 -20.02
CA MET A 155 3.41 18.70 -18.80
C MET A 155 4.75 19.37 -19.10
N THR A 156 5.55 18.82 -20.02
CA THR A 156 6.80 19.48 -20.44
C THR A 156 6.53 20.78 -21.19
N SER A 157 5.46 20.87 -21.98
CA SER A 157 5.09 22.13 -22.66
C SER A 157 4.60 23.23 -21.71
N ILE A 158 4.02 22.85 -20.56
CA ILE A 158 3.57 23.78 -19.52
C ILE A 158 4.76 24.20 -18.64
N LEU A 159 5.60 23.24 -18.24
CA LEU A 159 6.79 23.52 -17.43
C LEU A 159 7.82 24.37 -18.18
N THR A 160 8.07 24.11 -19.47
CA THR A 160 8.97 24.96 -20.28
C THR A 160 8.41 26.36 -20.46
N LYS A 161 7.10 26.51 -20.68
CA LYS A 161 6.42 27.82 -20.72
C LYS A 161 6.54 28.54 -19.38
N ALA A 162 6.26 27.88 -18.26
CA ALA A 162 6.37 28.48 -16.94
C ALA A 162 7.83 28.89 -16.62
N HIS A 163 8.81 28.03 -16.90
CA HIS A 163 10.22 28.35 -16.66
C HIS A 163 10.73 29.50 -17.54
N SER A 164 10.26 29.58 -18.79
CA SER A 164 10.57 30.69 -19.72
C SER A 164 9.99 32.05 -19.29
N LEU A 165 8.97 32.05 -18.42
CA LEU A 165 8.37 33.28 -17.88
C LEU A 165 9.08 33.78 -16.62
N PHE A 166 9.82 32.91 -15.90
CA PHE A 166 10.40 33.22 -14.59
C PHE A 166 11.94 33.11 -14.53
N SER A 167 12.62 32.69 -15.60
CA SER A 167 14.09 32.57 -15.59
C SER A 167 14.74 33.03 -16.92
N SER A 168 15.63 34.02 -16.85
CA SER A 168 16.47 34.49 -17.96
C SER A 168 17.70 33.61 -18.23
N SER A 169 17.70 32.35 -17.78
CA SER A 169 18.76 31.39 -18.07
C SER A 169 18.24 30.29 -18.97
N SER A 170 18.60 30.40 -20.25
CA SER A 170 18.39 29.44 -21.32
C SER A 170 19.19 28.15 -21.08
N HIS A 171 18.78 27.32 -20.11
CA HIS A 171 19.10 25.91 -20.20
C HIS A 171 18.19 25.29 -21.27
N ASP A 172 18.81 25.00 -22.41
CA ASP A 172 18.23 24.46 -23.63
C ASP A 172 17.44 23.17 -23.35
N THR A 173 16.17 23.32 -22.99
CA THR A 173 15.20 22.23 -22.93
C THR A 173 14.69 21.97 -24.34
N LYS A 174 15.61 21.64 -25.25
CA LYS A 174 15.28 21.31 -26.63
C LYS A 174 14.29 20.15 -26.64
N LEU A 175 13.06 20.45 -27.06
CA LEU A 175 11.99 19.47 -27.15
C LEU A 175 12.47 18.36 -28.08
N ILE A 176 12.52 17.13 -27.57
CA ILE A 176 12.96 15.98 -28.36
C ILE A 176 11.87 15.71 -29.39
N HIS A 177 12.12 16.15 -30.63
CA HIS A 177 11.32 15.79 -31.79
C HIS A 177 11.95 14.58 -32.45
N TYR A 178 11.18 13.51 -32.58
CA TYR A 178 11.60 12.30 -33.28
C TYR A 178 10.56 11.99 -34.34
N ASP A 179 11.02 11.76 -35.56
CA ASP A 179 10.15 11.42 -36.69
C ASP A 179 10.94 10.55 -37.67
N ARG A 180 10.71 9.23 -37.59
CA ARG A 180 11.38 8.24 -38.46
C ARG A 180 10.45 7.08 -38.77
N VAL A 181 10.72 6.41 -39.89
CA VAL A 181 10.05 5.17 -40.31
C VAL A 181 10.87 3.98 -39.82
N HIS A 182 10.19 2.97 -39.29
CA HIS A 182 10.76 1.76 -38.73
C HIS A 182 9.98 0.53 -39.17
N ARG A 183 10.61 -0.64 -39.04
CA ARG A 183 9.97 -1.94 -39.31
C ARG A 183 9.43 -2.56 -38.02
N TYR A 184 8.29 -3.23 -38.11
CA TYR A 184 7.76 -4.02 -36.99
C TYR A 184 8.75 -5.12 -36.59
N ASN A 185 8.73 -5.50 -35.32
CA ASN A 185 9.60 -6.53 -34.73
C ASN A 185 11.11 -6.24 -34.81
N SER A 186 11.50 -5.03 -35.22
CA SER A 186 12.89 -4.58 -35.20
C SER A 186 13.16 -3.69 -33.98
N GLN A 187 14.33 -3.85 -33.38
CA GLN A 187 14.75 -3.05 -32.23
C GLN A 187 15.13 -1.64 -32.70
N ILE A 188 14.50 -0.63 -32.12
CA ILE A 188 14.80 0.77 -32.38
C ILE A 188 15.73 1.25 -31.28
N SER A 189 17.00 1.42 -31.60
CA SER A 189 18.01 1.96 -30.69
C SER A 189 18.26 3.44 -30.96
N THR A 190 18.02 4.27 -29.96
CA THR A 190 18.30 5.71 -29.99
C THR A 190 18.93 6.14 -28.66
N PRO A 191 19.58 7.33 -28.59
CA PRO A 191 20.11 7.83 -27.32
C PRO A 191 19.06 8.03 -26.22
N TRP A 192 17.79 8.13 -26.60
CA TRP A 192 16.69 8.42 -25.66
C TRP A 192 15.83 7.21 -25.33
N PHE A 193 15.79 6.19 -26.19
CA PHE A 193 15.00 4.99 -25.95
C PHE A 193 15.51 3.81 -26.76
N ILE A 194 15.31 2.62 -26.20
CA ILE A 194 15.47 1.33 -26.85
C ILE A 194 14.13 0.60 -26.71
N LEU A 195 13.43 0.46 -27.82
CA LEU A 195 12.10 -0.18 -27.85
C LEU A 195 11.92 -1.05 -29.08
N THR A 196 11.06 -2.06 -28.95
CA THR A 196 10.65 -2.94 -30.04
C THR A 196 9.13 -2.92 -30.15
N VAL A 197 8.62 -2.55 -31.32
CA VAL A 197 7.17 -2.57 -31.59
C VAL A 197 6.81 -3.90 -32.25
N LYS A 198 6.17 -4.80 -31.50
CA LYS A 198 5.67 -6.08 -32.01
C LYS A 198 4.24 -5.93 -32.51
N GLN A 199 3.98 -6.44 -33.70
CA GLN A 199 2.64 -6.45 -34.27
C GLN A 199 1.93 -7.76 -33.89
N ASN A 200 0.78 -7.66 -33.22
CA ASN A 200 -0.02 -8.82 -32.80
C ASN A 200 -1.04 -9.18 -33.88
N TYR A 201 -1.71 -8.18 -34.46
CA TYR A 201 -2.69 -8.34 -35.53
C TYR A 201 -2.66 -7.14 -36.49
N GLN A 202 -3.45 -7.19 -37.58
CA GLN A 202 -3.41 -6.15 -38.60
C GLN A 202 -3.97 -4.81 -38.07
N LEU A 203 -3.19 -3.73 -38.21
CA LEU A 203 -3.60 -2.38 -37.83
C LEU A 203 -4.65 -1.86 -38.84
N THR A 204 -5.85 -1.56 -38.35
CA THR A 204 -6.99 -1.08 -39.17
C THR A 204 -7.18 0.43 -39.12
N ALA A 205 -6.71 1.10 -38.04
CA ALA A 205 -6.86 2.53 -37.88
C ALA A 205 -5.71 3.30 -38.53
N ARG A 206 -5.97 4.56 -38.91
CA ARG A 206 -4.97 5.42 -39.55
C ARG A 206 -3.87 5.89 -38.60
N ARG A 207 -4.17 6.07 -37.31
CA ARG A 207 -3.25 6.64 -36.32
C ARG A 207 -3.46 5.99 -34.97
N TYR A 208 -2.37 5.48 -34.42
CA TYR A 208 -2.29 4.95 -33.08
C TYR A 208 -1.36 5.84 -32.25
N ALA A 209 -1.42 5.67 -30.93
CA ALA A 209 -0.46 6.26 -30.03
C ALA A 209 -0.21 5.33 -28.84
N PHE A 210 0.94 5.47 -28.20
CA PHE A 210 1.21 4.83 -26.91
C PHE A 210 1.98 5.75 -25.98
N THR A 211 1.91 5.47 -24.69
CA THR A 211 2.64 6.18 -23.62
C THR A 211 3.25 5.16 -22.66
N ILE A 212 4.43 5.46 -22.12
CA ILE A 212 5.15 4.56 -21.19
C ILE A 212 5.34 5.31 -19.87
N SER A 213 4.34 5.24 -19.00
CA SER A 213 4.36 5.97 -17.75
C SER A 213 5.24 5.29 -16.70
N PRO A 214 6.04 6.04 -15.92
CA PRO A 214 6.81 5.49 -14.82
C PRO A 214 5.91 5.09 -13.65
N ASP A 215 6.40 4.16 -12.82
CA ASP A 215 5.67 3.63 -11.66
C ASP A 215 5.20 4.72 -10.71
N GLU A 216 5.95 5.80 -10.54
CA GLU A 216 5.55 6.96 -9.73
C GLU A 216 4.25 7.62 -10.20
N GLN A 217 4.04 7.69 -11.51
CA GLN A 217 2.83 8.26 -12.08
C GLN A 217 1.69 7.26 -12.03
N MET A 218 2.00 5.97 -12.23
CA MET A 218 1.00 4.91 -12.10
C MET A 218 0.53 4.78 -10.64
N LEU A 219 1.42 4.95 -9.67
CA LEU A 219 1.11 5.05 -8.25
C LEU A 219 0.10 6.18 -8.01
N LYS A 220 0.39 7.41 -8.46
CA LYS A 220 -0.52 8.55 -8.31
C LYS A 220 -1.85 8.33 -9.02
N PHE A 221 -1.82 7.70 -10.19
CA PHE A 221 -3.02 7.34 -10.96
C PHE A 221 -3.89 6.35 -10.18
N ILE A 222 -3.30 5.29 -9.61
CA ILE A 222 -4.01 4.32 -8.78
C ILE A 222 -4.54 4.99 -7.51
N GLN A 223 -3.70 5.72 -6.76
CA GLN A 223 -4.08 6.36 -5.50
C GLN A 223 -5.24 7.34 -5.64
N LYS A 224 -5.31 8.06 -6.76
CA LYS A 224 -6.37 9.01 -7.03
C LYS A 224 -7.72 8.33 -7.26
N ASN A 225 -7.71 7.14 -7.86
CA ASN A 225 -8.91 6.44 -8.31
C ASN A 225 -9.32 5.28 -7.38
N LEU A 226 -8.46 4.91 -6.43
CA LEU A 226 -8.72 3.90 -5.41
C LEU A 226 -9.39 4.55 -4.20
N ASP A 227 -10.56 4.05 -3.84
CA ASP A 227 -11.20 4.37 -2.56
C ASP A 227 -11.42 3.12 -1.71
N ALA A 228 -11.43 3.33 -0.40
CA ALA A 228 -11.59 2.28 0.58
C ALA A 228 -12.38 2.84 1.75
N SER A 229 -13.50 2.20 2.04
CA SER A 229 -14.42 2.67 3.06
C SER A 229 -15.05 1.50 3.82
N TYR A 230 -15.76 1.83 4.90
CA TYR A 230 -16.47 0.86 5.70
C TYR A 230 -17.81 0.54 5.08
N LEU A 231 -18.11 -0.75 4.86
CA LEU A 231 -19.44 -1.15 4.41
C LEU A 231 -20.52 -0.79 5.46
N SER A 232 -20.15 -0.77 6.75
CA SER A 232 -20.99 -0.21 7.81
C SER A 232 -20.17 0.41 8.93
N LYS A 233 -20.72 1.45 9.60
CA LYS A 233 -20.04 2.21 10.68
C LYS A 233 -19.55 1.38 11.88
N LYS A 234 -19.95 0.11 11.99
CA LYS A 234 -19.55 -0.83 13.04
C LYS A 234 -19.10 -2.20 12.49
N GLY A 235 -18.97 -2.34 11.17
CA GLY A 235 -18.65 -3.61 10.52
C GLY A 235 -17.15 -3.85 10.39
N THR A 236 -16.77 -5.12 10.26
CA THR A 236 -15.39 -5.58 9.97
C THR A 236 -15.09 -5.66 8.47
N ILE A 237 -16.09 -5.38 7.63
CA ILE A 237 -16.01 -5.49 6.18
C ILE A 237 -15.60 -4.13 5.61
N LEU A 238 -14.49 -4.13 4.88
CA LEU A 238 -14.06 -3.01 4.05
C LEU A 238 -14.61 -3.18 2.63
N GLU A 239 -15.16 -2.10 2.09
CA GLU A 239 -15.48 -1.97 0.67
C GLU A 239 -14.35 -1.20 -0.03
N LEU A 240 -13.77 -1.82 -1.05
CA LEU A 240 -12.79 -1.20 -1.92
C LEU A 240 -13.45 -0.89 -3.26
N THR A 241 -13.22 0.31 -3.77
CA THR A 241 -13.70 0.72 -5.10
C THR A 241 -12.56 1.28 -5.94
N TYR A 242 -12.64 1.05 -7.25
CA TYR A 242 -11.68 1.60 -8.19
C TYR A 242 -12.38 2.11 -9.45
N ASP A 243 -12.15 3.38 -9.76
CA ASP A 243 -12.76 4.06 -10.90
C ASP A 243 -11.78 4.11 -12.10
N ASP A 244 -12.24 3.64 -13.26
CA ASP A 244 -11.47 3.69 -14.50
C ASP A 244 -12.38 3.94 -15.72
N THR A 245 -11.78 4.42 -16.81
CA THR A 245 -12.45 4.48 -18.11
C THR A 245 -12.59 3.11 -18.79
N ILE A 246 -11.86 2.09 -18.34
CA ILE A 246 -11.87 0.73 -18.89
C ILE A 246 -12.33 -0.27 -17.81
N PRO A 247 -13.49 -0.95 -17.99
CA PRO A 247 -14.04 -1.87 -17.01
C PRO A 247 -13.09 -3.01 -16.63
N LEU A 248 -12.45 -3.64 -17.62
CA LEU A 248 -11.53 -4.75 -17.38
C LEU A 248 -10.30 -4.32 -16.58
N ARG A 249 -9.75 -3.13 -16.89
CA ARG A 249 -8.61 -2.58 -16.14
C ARG A 249 -8.98 -2.26 -14.70
N ALA A 250 -10.16 -1.67 -14.47
CA ALA A 250 -10.64 -1.39 -13.12
C ALA A 250 -10.71 -2.67 -12.27
N LYS A 251 -11.30 -3.73 -12.84
CA LYS A 251 -11.39 -5.04 -12.20
C LYS A 251 -10.02 -5.63 -11.88
N GLU A 252 -9.11 -5.65 -12.84
CA GLU A 252 -7.80 -6.27 -12.67
C GLU A 252 -6.88 -5.49 -11.71
N ILE A 253 -6.91 -4.15 -11.77
CA ILE A 253 -6.17 -3.32 -10.80
C ILE A 253 -6.70 -3.58 -9.40
N LEU A 254 -8.02 -3.54 -9.19
CA LEU A 254 -8.61 -3.75 -7.88
C LEU A 254 -8.28 -5.15 -7.32
N ALA A 255 -8.42 -6.19 -8.15
CA ALA A 255 -8.09 -7.56 -7.78
C ALA A 255 -6.59 -7.74 -7.46
N ALA A 256 -5.70 -7.08 -8.21
CA ALA A 256 -4.27 -7.15 -7.97
C ALA A 256 -3.87 -6.44 -6.66
N ILE A 257 -4.49 -5.29 -6.34
CA ILE A 257 -4.29 -4.57 -5.07
C ILE A 257 -4.74 -5.43 -3.89
N GLU A 258 -5.92 -6.04 -3.99
CA GLU A 258 -6.47 -6.94 -2.98
C GLU A 258 -5.56 -8.16 -2.77
N HIS A 259 -5.16 -8.85 -3.84
CA HIS A 259 -4.28 -10.00 -3.77
C HIS A 259 -2.93 -9.64 -3.15
N THR A 260 -2.34 -8.52 -3.55
CA THR A 260 -1.06 -8.05 -2.99
C THR A 260 -1.19 -7.78 -1.49
N TYR A 261 -2.23 -7.06 -1.07
CA TYR A 261 -2.49 -6.79 0.34
C TYR A 261 -2.66 -8.08 1.17
N LEU A 262 -3.50 -9.00 0.71
CA LEU A 262 -3.72 -10.27 1.41
C LEU A 262 -2.44 -11.12 1.48
N SER A 263 -1.64 -11.14 0.40
CA SER A 263 -0.38 -11.87 0.36
C SER A 263 0.67 -11.31 1.33
N GLU A 264 0.82 -9.98 1.39
CA GLU A 264 1.73 -9.33 2.34
C GLU A 264 1.26 -9.50 3.79
N LYS A 265 -0.06 -9.42 4.03
CA LYS A 265 -0.64 -9.69 5.35
C LYS A 265 -0.40 -11.11 5.82
N LEU A 266 -0.58 -12.10 4.96
CA LEU A 266 -0.28 -13.51 5.25
C LEU A 266 1.21 -13.70 5.54
N LYS A 267 2.09 -13.11 4.73
CA LYS A 267 3.54 -13.17 4.91
C LYS A 267 3.99 -12.59 6.25
N LEU A 268 3.46 -11.44 6.65
CA LEU A 268 3.73 -10.83 7.96
C LEU A 268 3.22 -11.73 9.09
N LYS A 269 2.03 -12.31 8.95
CA LYS A 269 1.48 -13.25 9.94
C LYS A 269 2.33 -14.51 10.08
N SER A 270 2.79 -15.09 8.97
CA SER A 270 3.70 -16.25 8.97
C SER A 270 5.03 -15.90 9.61
N LYS A 271 5.61 -14.73 9.30
CA LYS A 271 6.86 -14.26 9.92
C LYS A 271 6.73 -14.08 11.44
N SER A 272 5.63 -13.49 11.90
CA SER A 272 5.33 -13.34 13.33
C SER A 272 5.17 -14.70 14.01
N ALA A 273 4.46 -15.65 13.39
CA ALA A 273 4.29 -17.00 13.92
C ALA A 273 5.63 -17.75 14.02
N GLN A 274 6.49 -17.62 13.01
CA GLN A 274 7.82 -18.23 13.03
C GLN A 274 8.68 -17.65 14.16
N GLY A 275 8.72 -16.32 14.30
CA GLY A 275 9.47 -15.69 15.39
C GLY A 275 8.99 -16.12 16.79
N LYS A 276 7.68 -16.41 16.94
CA LYS A 276 7.14 -16.98 18.19
C LYS A 276 7.63 -18.42 18.43
N LEU A 277 7.70 -19.25 17.39
CA LEU A 277 8.24 -20.61 17.50
C LEU A 277 9.73 -20.57 17.84
N ASP A 278 10.51 -19.76 17.13
CA ASP A 278 11.95 -19.59 17.38
C ASP A 278 12.21 -19.12 18.82
N PHE A 279 11.36 -18.23 19.34
CA PHE A 279 11.41 -17.80 20.74
C PHE A 279 11.14 -18.97 21.70
N ILE A 280 10.08 -19.76 21.47
CA ILE A 280 9.75 -20.92 22.31
C ILE A 280 10.88 -21.94 22.31
N ASP A 281 11.45 -22.25 21.14
CA ASP A 281 12.56 -23.22 21.02
C ASP A 281 13.79 -22.76 21.81
N THR A 282 14.14 -21.47 21.70
CA THR A 282 15.24 -20.85 22.47
C THR A 282 14.99 -20.91 23.98
N GLN A 283 13.74 -20.70 24.42
CA GLN A 283 13.39 -20.80 25.85
C GLN A 283 13.47 -22.25 26.35
N LEU A 284 13.02 -23.23 25.56
CA LEU A 284 13.10 -24.64 25.93
C LEU A 284 14.55 -25.11 26.07
N GLU A 285 15.44 -24.70 25.16
CA GLU A 285 16.87 -25.00 25.28
C GLU A 285 17.48 -24.39 26.55
N THR A 286 17.16 -23.13 26.83
CA THR A 286 17.63 -22.45 28.05
C THR A 286 17.16 -23.16 29.32
N ILE A 287 15.89 -23.57 29.38
CA ILE A 287 15.32 -24.28 30.53
C ILE A 287 15.98 -25.65 30.71
N ASN A 288 16.22 -26.38 29.62
CA ASN A 288 16.90 -27.68 29.69
C ASN A 288 18.33 -27.56 30.24
N LEU A 289 19.10 -26.57 29.76
CA LEU A 289 20.45 -26.30 30.27
C LEU A 289 20.44 -25.90 31.76
N ALA A 290 19.46 -25.08 32.17
CA ALA A 290 19.29 -24.71 33.56
C ALA A 290 18.95 -25.92 34.45
N LEU A 291 18.09 -26.82 33.96
CA LEU A 291 17.70 -28.06 34.66
C LEU A 291 18.89 -29.02 34.80
N GLU A 292 19.68 -29.22 33.75
CA GLU A 292 20.87 -30.08 33.75
C GLU A 292 21.91 -29.57 34.77
N LYS A 293 22.14 -28.25 34.78
CA LYS A 293 23.03 -27.61 35.74
C LYS A 293 22.52 -27.76 37.18
N ALA A 294 21.22 -27.62 37.40
CA ALA A 294 20.61 -27.81 38.72
C ALA A 294 20.73 -29.28 39.20
N ALA A 295 20.50 -30.25 38.30
CA ALA A 295 20.67 -31.67 38.60
C ALA A 295 22.12 -32.02 38.98
N SER A 296 23.09 -31.52 38.21
CA SER A 296 24.52 -31.72 38.50
C SER A 296 24.94 -31.13 39.84
N ARG A 297 24.48 -29.90 40.17
CA ARG A 297 24.70 -29.28 41.50
C ARG A 297 24.12 -30.13 42.64
N LEU A 298 22.93 -30.70 42.46
CA LEU A 298 22.30 -31.56 43.46
C LEU A 298 23.06 -32.89 43.66
N GLU A 299 23.55 -33.49 42.58
CA GLU A 299 24.38 -34.70 42.66
C GLU A 299 25.71 -34.45 43.37
N GLU A 300 26.40 -33.37 43.01
CA GLU A 300 27.66 -32.96 43.66
C GLU A 300 27.44 -32.70 45.15
N TYR A 301 26.33 -32.05 45.51
CA TYR A 301 25.97 -31.82 46.91
C TYR A 301 25.78 -33.15 47.67
N LYS A 302 25.02 -34.10 47.12
CA LYS A 302 24.77 -35.41 47.74
C LYS A 302 26.04 -36.26 47.86
N ALA A 303 26.96 -36.16 46.90
CA ALA A 303 28.22 -36.88 46.92
C ALA A 303 29.19 -36.33 47.98
N ASN A 304 29.28 -35.01 48.09
CA ASN A 304 30.20 -34.34 49.02
C ASN A 304 29.65 -34.26 50.46
N HIS A 305 28.33 -34.26 50.64
CA HIS A 305 27.68 -34.32 51.94
C HIS A 305 27.11 -35.71 52.17
N VAL A 306 28.02 -36.65 52.42
CA VAL A 306 27.73 -38.03 52.81
C VAL A 306 26.53 -38.08 53.77
N ILE A 307 25.42 -38.66 53.29
CA ILE A 307 24.22 -38.96 54.09
C ILE A 307 24.57 -40.11 55.04
N VAL A 308 25.34 -39.82 56.08
CA VAL A 308 25.64 -40.78 57.15
C VAL A 308 25.32 -40.13 58.48
N ASN A 309 24.18 -40.53 59.02
CA ASN A 309 23.63 -40.30 60.36
C ASN A 309 23.64 -38.86 60.88
N MET A 310 22.52 -38.17 60.66
CA MET A 310 22.34 -36.77 61.03
C MET A 310 21.01 -36.64 61.79
N GLY A 311 21.08 -36.24 63.07
CA GLY A 311 19.91 -36.07 63.95
C GLY A 311 18.93 -34.97 63.48
N SER A 312 17.85 -34.76 64.24
CA SER A 312 16.71 -33.88 63.87
C SER A 312 17.08 -32.46 63.41
N GLN A 313 18.13 -31.87 63.97
CA GLN A 313 18.60 -30.51 63.61
C GLN A 313 19.20 -30.44 62.21
N ALA A 314 19.85 -31.51 61.78
CA ALA A 314 20.43 -31.58 60.47
C ALA A 314 19.38 -31.84 59.38
N ALA A 315 18.31 -32.60 59.68
CA ALA A 315 17.16 -32.72 58.79
C ALA A 315 16.46 -31.37 58.56
N LEU A 316 16.24 -30.58 59.62
CA LEU A 316 15.68 -29.23 59.52
C LEU A 316 16.58 -28.27 58.73
N THR A 317 17.89 -28.39 58.88
CA THR A 317 18.86 -27.59 58.15
C THR A 317 18.86 -27.96 56.66
N SER A 318 18.77 -29.26 56.34
CA SER A 318 18.63 -29.75 54.96
C SER A 318 17.33 -29.28 54.31
N GLN A 319 16.22 -29.24 55.06
CA GLN A 319 14.94 -28.72 54.56
C GLN A 319 14.99 -27.22 54.25
N LYS A 320 15.52 -26.39 55.16
CA LYS A 320 15.70 -24.95 54.90
C LYS A 320 16.65 -24.68 53.74
N LEU A 321 17.70 -25.50 53.60
CA LEU A 321 18.62 -25.38 52.48
C LEU A 321 17.93 -25.71 51.15
N SER A 322 17.12 -26.77 51.11
CA SER A 322 16.33 -27.12 49.93
C SER A 322 15.32 -26.02 49.53
N GLU A 323 14.70 -25.35 50.50
CA GLU A 323 13.82 -24.19 50.22
C GLU A 323 14.61 -23.00 49.67
N LEU A 324 15.78 -22.69 50.25
CA LEU A 324 16.65 -21.62 49.76
C LEU A 324 17.20 -21.91 48.36
N GLU A 325 17.55 -23.16 48.06
CA GLU A 325 17.97 -23.58 46.72
C GLU A 325 16.84 -23.48 45.69
N SER A 326 15.62 -23.87 46.08
CA SER A 326 14.43 -23.69 45.23
C SER A 326 14.19 -22.21 44.94
N SER A 327 14.32 -21.35 45.95
CA SER A 327 14.19 -19.90 45.80
C SER A 327 15.29 -19.31 44.92
N LEU A 328 16.55 -19.75 45.10
CA LEU A 328 17.67 -19.33 44.27
C LEU A 328 17.49 -19.77 42.82
N TYR A 329 16.96 -20.96 42.58
CA TYR A 329 16.63 -21.47 41.25
C TYR A 329 15.54 -20.63 40.56
N GLU A 330 14.47 -20.29 41.29
CA GLU A 330 13.44 -19.38 40.78
C GLU A 330 14.04 -18.03 40.36
N GLN A 331 14.92 -17.47 41.19
CA GLN A 331 15.59 -16.19 40.90
C GLN A 331 16.59 -16.28 39.73
N GLU A 332 17.41 -17.34 39.65
CA GLU A 332 18.34 -17.56 38.53
C GLU A 332 17.58 -17.73 37.21
N THR A 333 16.47 -18.48 37.22
CA THR A 333 15.58 -18.66 36.06
C THR A 333 14.97 -17.33 35.64
N SER A 334 14.43 -16.57 36.59
CA SER A 334 13.88 -15.23 36.36
C SER A 334 14.90 -14.31 35.70
N LYS A 335 16.12 -14.28 36.23
CA LYS A 335 17.22 -13.47 35.70
C LYS A 335 17.59 -13.90 34.28
N SER A 336 17.70 -15.21 34.03
CA SER A 336 18.03 -15.72 32.70
C SER A 336 16.97 -15.38 31.66
N ILE A 337 15.68 -15.48 32.00
CA ILE A 337 14.58 -15.05 31.14
C ILE A 337 14.70 -13.55 30.83
N LEU A 338 14.97 -12.71 31.83
CA LEU A 338 15.15 -11.27 31.65
C LEU A 338 16.36 -10.92 30.79
N GLU A 339 17.49 -11.61 30.98
CA GLU A 339 18.70 -11.44 30.16
C GLU A 339 18.46 -11.87 28.71
N ASN A 340 17.70 -12.95 28.49
CA ASN A 340 17.31 -13.40 27.16
C ASN A 340 16.36 -12.41 26.48
N ILE A 341 15.37 -11.86 27.19
CA ILE A 341 14.51 -10.80 26.66
C ILE A 341 15.34 -9.57 26.29
N LEU A 342 16.26 -9.15 27.15
CA LEU A 342 17.17 -8.02 26.88
C LEU A 342 18.02 -8.28 25.64
N SER A 343 18.64 -9.46 25.56
CA SER A 343 19.44 -9.89 24.42
C SER A 343 18.62 -9.91 23.13
N TYR A 344 17.40 -10.46 23.18
CA TYR A 344 16.50 -10.51 22.03
C TYR A 344 16.14 -9.10 21.54
N ILE A 345 15.81 -8.17 22.45
CA ILE A 345 15.54 -6.76 22.11
C ILE A 345 16.78 -6.08 21.50
N GLN A 346 17.98 -6.39 21.98
CA GLN A 346 19.22 -5.79 21.49
C GLN A 346 19.67 -6.35 20.13
N THR A 347 19.38 -7.62 19.86
CA THR A 347 19.87 -8.33 18.66
C THR A 347 18.86 -8.35 17.52
N HIS A 348 17.56 -8.32 17.82
CA HIS A 348 16.50 -8.43 16.83
C HIS A 348 15.81 -7.07 16.62
N ASN A 349 15.74 -6.64 15.36
CA ASN A 349 15.01 -5.43 15.00
C ASN A 349 13.49 -5.57 15.17
N ASP A 350 12.94 -6.79 15.19
CA ASP A 350 11.50 -7.08 15.25
C ASP A 350 11.14 -7.81 16.55
N ILE A 351 10.53 -7.06 17.47
CA ILE A 351 10.18 -7.49 18.84
C ILE A 351 8.68 -7.79 19.02
N GLY A 352 7.90 -7.70 17.94
CA GLY A 352 6.44 -7.94 17.98
C GLY A 352 6.04 -9.38 18.30
N GLY A 353 7.00 -10.32 18.27
CA GLY A 353 6.82 -11.72 18.62
C GLY A 353 6.98 -12.06 20.11
N ILE A 354 7.48 -11.14 20.95
CA ILE A 354 7.75 -11.42 22.37
C ILE A 354 6.43 -11.54 23.14
N ASP A 355 6.15 -12.72 23.72
CA ASP A 355 5.00 -12.90 24.61
C ASP A 355 5.37 -12.47 26.05
N VAL A 356 4.85 -11.32 26.47
CA VAL A 356 5.02 -10.74 27.82
C VAL A 356 4.12 -11.38 28.87
N ASN A 357 3.16 -12.21 28.46
CA ASN A 357 2.19 -12.89 29.32
C ASN A 357 2.57 -14.36 29.54
N PHE A 358 3.85 -14.62 29.83
CA PHE A 358 4.28 -15.92 30.35
C PHE A 358 3.45 -16.24 31.63
N LYS A 359 2.51 -17.18 31.51
CA LYS A 359 1.54 -17.57 32.55
C LYS A 359 2.15 -18.38 33.70
N GLN A 360 3.47 -18.33 33.88
CA GLN A 360 4.10 -18.85 35.08
C GLN A 360 4.32 -17.68 36.05
N GLN A 361 3.50 -17.70 37.10
CA GLN A 361 3.54 -16.87 38.30
C GLN A 361 4.86 -16.07 38.52
N ASN A 362 4.74 -14.74 38.65
CA ASN A 362 5.70 -13.84 39.34
C ASN A 362 7.09 -13.50 38.74
N TYR A 363 7.53 -14.02 37.60
CA TYR A 363 8.93 -13.80 37.17
C TYR A 363 9.28 -12.44 36.53
N ALA A 364 8.29 -11.61 36.19
CA ALA A 364 8.54 -10.26 35.68
C ALA A 364 7.71 -9.26 36.48
N ASP A 365 8.39 -8.38 37.20
CA ASP A 365 7.80 -7.24 37.89
C ASP A 365 6.94 -6.43 36.91
N SER A 366 5.85 -5.83 37.40
CA SER A 366 4.86 -5.10 36.59
C SER A 366 5.51 -4.04 35.68
N ALA A 367 6.64 -3.47 36.14
CA ALA A 367 7.46 -2.51 35.41
C ALA A 367 8.18 -3.09 34.18
N VAL A 368 8.66 -4.33 34.22
CA VAL A 368 9.33 -4.94 33.06
C VAL A 368 8.32 -5.25 31.97
N LYS A 369 7.15 -5.78 32.35
CA LYS A 369 6.04 -6.04 31.43
C LYS A 369 5.58 -4.76 30.74
N SER A 370 5.48 -3.65 31.48
CA SER A 370 5.08 -2.36 30.91
C SER A 370 6.13 -1.77 29.97
N ILE A 371 7.42 -1.92 30.28
CA ILE A 371 8.51 -1.49 29.39
C ILE A 371 8.47 -2.29 28.08
N ILE A 372 8.42 -3.62 28.14
CA ILE A 372 8.38 -4.45 26.92
C ILE A 372 7.14 -4.10 26.07
N ALA A 373 5.98 -3.89 26.70
CA ALA A 373 4.77 -3.47 26.01
C ALA A 373 4.93 -2.10 25.33
N GLU A 374 5.57 -1.12 25.97
CA GLU A 374 5.82 0.20 25.36
C GLU A 374 6.82 0.10 24.21
N ILE A 375 7.87 -0.74 24.32
CA ILE A 375 8.81 -0.94 23.21
C ILE A 375 8.08 -1.61 22.02
N GLN A 376 7.22 -2.62 22.26
CA GLN A 376 6.42 -3.25 21.21
C GLN A 376 5.48 -2.25 20.51
N LYS A 377 4.84 -1.38 21.29
CA LYS A 377 3.98 -0.32 20.77
C LYS A 377 4.76 0.68 19.92
N VAL A 378 5.90 1.17 20.40
CA VAL A 378 6.76 2.09 19.64
C VAL A 378 7.29 1.43 18.37
N HIS A 379 7.67 0.16 18.43
CA HIS A 379 8.09 -0.60 17.25
C HIS A 379 6.96 -0.70 16.21
N THR A 380 5.75 -1.02 16.65
CA THR A 380 4.56 -1.10 15.78
C THR A 380 4.29 0.26 15.13
N GLN A 381 4.31 1.35 15.90
CA GLN A 381 4.17 2.71 15.36
C GLN A 381 5.22 3.04 14.30
N LYS A 382 6.49 2.71 14.56
CA LYS A 382 7.58 2.91 13.60
C LYS A 382 7.35 2.11 12.32
N THR A 383 6.95 0.85 12.41
CA THR A 383 6.64 0.03 11.22
C THR A 383 5.50 0.60 10.41
N THR A 384 4.44 1.11 11.06
CA THR A 384 3.32 1.78 10.38
C THR A 384 3.75 3.07 9.69
N LEU A 385 4.60 3.88 10.32
CA LEU A 385 5.13 5.11 9.74
C LEU A 385 5.99 4.83 8.51
N LEU A 386 6.81 3.76 8.55
CA LEU A 386 7.66 3.34 7.43
C LEU A 386 6.88 2.86 6.19
N LEU A 387 5.58 2.53 6.31
CA LEU A 387 4.75 2.19 5.15
C LEU A 387 4.49 3.41 4.24
N ASN A 388 4.51 4.61 4.81
CA ASN A 388 4.18 5.85 4.12
C ASN A 388 5.37 6.82 4.02
N ARG A 389 6.43 6.61 4.81
CA ARG A 389 7.56 7.53 4.94
C ARG A 389 8.89 6.79 4.82
N THR A 390 9.88 7.47 4.25
CA THR A 390 11.26 6.97 4.18
C THR A 390 11.90 6.94 5.56
N GLN A 391 12.90 6.08 5.75
CA GLN A 391 13.65 5.93 7.00
C GLN A 391 14.27 7.24 7.52
N SER A 392 14.51 8.22 6.64
CA SER A 392 15.07 9.54 6.98
C SER A 392 14.05 10.58 7.47
N HIS A 393 12.76 10.23 7.55
CA HIS A 393 11.72 11.19 7.94
C HIS A 393 11.79 11.47 9.46
N PRO A 394 11.70 12.74 9.92
CA PRO A 394 11.89 13.09 11.33
C PRO A 394 10.92 12.40 12.30
N GLU A 395 9.68 12.12 11.87
CA GLU A 395 8.72 11.35 12.67
C GLU A 395 9.04 9.85 12.80
N VAL A 396 9.99 9.31 12.03
CA VAL A 396 10.39 7.88 12.02
C VAL A 396 11.63 7.63 12.90
N ASN A 397 12.40 8.68 13.18
CA ASN A 397 13.73 8.61 13.78
C ASN A 397 13.73 8.84 15.29
#